data_AF-A0A935PBY8-F1
#
_entry.id   AF-A0A935PBY8-F1
#
_cell.length_a   1.000
_cell.length_b   1.000
_cell.length_c   1.000
_cell.angle_alpha   90.00
_cell.angle_beta   90.00
_cell.angle_gamma   90.00
#
_symmetry.space_group_name_H-M   'P 1'
#
loop_
_entity.id
_entity.type
_entity.pdbx_description
1 polymer ?
#
loop_
_entity_poly.entity_id
_entity_poly.type
_entity_poly.pdbx_seq_one_letter_code
_entity_poly.pdbx_strand_id
1 'polypeptide(L)'
;MTEKIINDAQEFLVIDYGGRTRRILDITTLLQNHTEDAVIRFLKGLLREKQKLMRQYLVKDKTSPYLDQLVSETFRIGMAITVLEQESEVSISNALKQGTGEGGELH
;
A
#
# COMPACT_ATOMS: atom_id res chain seq x y z
N MET A 1 -16.49 -8.37 8.24
CA MET A 1 -16.41 -7.53 7.02
C MET A 1 -17.55 -7.82 6.05
N THR A 2 -18.02 -6.84 5.27
CA THR A 2 -19.06 -7.07 4.23
C THR A 2 -18.41 -7.38 2.89
N GLU A 3 -19.12 -8.10 2.01
CA GLU A 3 -18.66 -8.38 0.64
C GLU A 3 -18.33 -7.11 -0.15
N LYS A 4 -19.11 -6.04 0.06
CA LYS A 4 -18.85 -4.72 -0.51
C LYS A 4 -17.46 -4.19 -0.12
N ILE A 5 -17.10 -4.24 1.16
CA ILE A 5 -15.79 -3.77 1.64
C ILE A 5 -14.65 -4.59 1.04
N ILE A 6 -14.84 -5.91 0.91
CA ILE A 6 -13.85 -6.79 0.30
C ILE A 6 -13.65 -6.43 -1.17
N ASN A 7 -14.73 -6.20 -1.91
CA ASN A 7 -14.68 -5.82 -3.32
C ASN A 7 -14.04 -4.44 -3.49
N ASP A 8 -14.46 -3.44 -2.72
CA ASP A 8 -13.90 -2.08 -2.74
C ASP A 8 -12.38 -2.11 -2.46
N ALA A 9 -11.92 -2.92 -1.49
CA ALA A 9 -10.49 -3.10 -1.21
C ALA A 9 -9.75 -3.85 -2.33
N GLN A 10 -10.38 -4.86 -2.94
CA GLN A 10 -9.81 -5.66 -4.01
C GLN A 10 -9.61 -4.83 -5.29
N GLU A 11 -10.48 -3.86 -5.57
CA GLU A 11 -10.36 -2.94 -6.71
C GLU A 11 -9.07 -2.11 -6.65
N PHE A 12 -8.64 -1.67 -5.47
CA PHE A 12 -7.36 -0.98 -5.33
C PHE A 12 -6.16 -1.86 -5.71
N LEU A 13 -6.26 -3.17 -5.47
CA LEU A 13 -5.21 -4.16 -5.70
C LEU A 13 -5.20 -4.72 -7.14
N VAL A 14 -6.03 -4.17 -8.01
CA VAL A 14 -6.08 -4.48 -9.44
C VAL A 14 -5.69 -3.24 -10.25
N ILE A 15 -4.76 -3.41 -11.19
CA ILE A 15 -4.34 -2.37 -12.13
C ILE A 15 -4.75 -2.79 -13.53
N ASP A 16 -5.49 -1.94 -14.24
CA ASP A 16 -5.79 -2.11 -15.66
C ASP A 16 -4.87 -1.22 -16.50
N TYR A 17 -4.14 -1.83 -17.43
CA TYR A 17 -3.29 -1.17 -18.41
C TYR A 17 -3.94 -1.11 -19.81
N GLY A 18 -5.27 -0.98 -19.89
CA GLY A 18 -5.99 -0.85 -21.15
C GLY A 18 -5.94 -2.13 -21.97
N GLY A 19 -6.31 -3.26 -21.34
CA GLY A 19 -6.36 -4.58 -21.98
C GLY A 19 -5.40 -5.61 -21.36
N ARG A 20 -4.61 -5.22 -20.35
CA ARG A 20 -3.87 -6.14 -19.48
C ARG A 20 -4.14 -5.80 -18.03
N THR A 21 -4.75 -6.74 -17.33
CA THR A 21 -5.01 -6.62 -15.90
C THR A 21 -3.84 -7.22 -15.12
N ARG A 22 -3.25 -6.43 -14.22
CA ARG A 22 -2.26 -6.90 -13.26
C ARG A 22 -2.86 -6.87 -11.88
N ARG A 23 -2.87 -8.03 -11.21
CA ARG A 23 -3.27 -8.14 -9.81
C ARG A 23 -2.02 -8.00 -8.93
N ILE A 24 -2.05 -7.04 -8.00
CA ILE A 24 -1.00 -6.87 -6.98
C ILE A 24 -1.12 -8.01 -5.98
N LEU A 25 -2.34 -8.27 -5.51
CA LEU A 25 -2.68 -9.33 -4.56
C LEU A 25 -4.16 -9.67 -4.65
N ASP A 26 -4.49 -10.94 -4.39
CA ASP A 26 -5.86 -11.44 -4.29
C ASP A 26 -6.26 -11.58 -2.81
N ILE A 27 -6.96 -10.58 -2.28
CA ILE A 27 -7.38 -10.57 -0.87
C ILE A 27 -8.63 -11.42 -0.63
N THR A 28 -9.46 -11.61 -1.65
CA THR A 28 -10.64 -12.48 -1.58
C THR A 28 -10.23 -13.92 -1.26
N THR A 29 -9.22 -14.43 -1.96
CA THR A 29 -8.68 -15.77 -1.71
C THR A 29 -7.99 -15.88 -0.35
N LEU A 30 -7.30 -14.83 0.11
CA LEU A 30 -6.67 -14.82 1.43
C LEU A 30 -7.72 -14.84 2.55
N LEU A 31 -8.81 -14.09 2.41
CA LEU A 31 -9.90 -14.04 3.40
C LEU A 31 -10.71 -15.34 3.47
N GLN A 32 -10.66 -16.19 2.45
CA GLN A 32 -11.26 -17.54 2.51
C GLN A 32 -10.50 -18.47 3.46
N ASN A 33 -9.20 -18.24 3.67
CA ASN A 33 -8.32 -19.14 4.40
C ASN A 33 -7.77 -18.54 5.70
N HIS A 34 -7.93 -17.24 5.89
CA HIS A 34 -7.35 -16.49 7.01
C HIS A 34 -8.36 -15.49 7.58
N THR A 35 -8.18 -15.15 8.86
CA THR A 35 -9.00 -14.13 9.51
C THR A 35 -8.72 -12.74 8.93
N GLU A 36 -9.70 -11.84 9.04
CA GLU A 36 -9.59 -10.44 8.60
C GLU A 36 -8.33 -9.77 9.16
N ASP A 37 -8.10 -9.90 10.47
CA ASP A 37 -6.90 -9.37 11.13
C ASP A 37 -5.59 -9.92 10.57
N ALA A 38 -5.54 -11.20 10.19
CA ALA A 38 -4.35 -11.81 9.62
C ALA A 38 -4.06 -11.24 8.23
N VAL A 39 -5.10 -11.02 7.42
CA VAL A 39 -4.99 -10.41 6.09
C VAL A 39 -4.57 -8.94 6.20
N ILE A 40 -5.16 -8.17 7.12
CA ILE A 40 -4.77 -6.77 7.37
C ILE A 40 -3.32 -6.67 7.84
N ARG A 41 -2.90 -7.52 8.79
CA ARG A 41 -1.49 -7.58 9.23
C ARG A 41 -0.54 -7.93 8.08
N PHE A 42 -0.92 -8.88 7.23
CA PHE A 42 -0.14 -9.24 6.06
C PHE A 42 0.02 -8.05 5.09
N LEU A 43 -1.07 -7.34 4.78
CA LEU A 43 -1.04 -6.15 3.94
C LEU A 43 -0.17 -5.04 4.54
N LYS A 44 -0.26 -4.80 5.84
CA LYS A 44 0.61 -3.84 6.56
C LYS A 44 2.09 -4.23 6.47
N GLY A 45 2.40 -5.52 6.56
CA GLY A 45 3.74 -6.05 6.33
C GLY A 45 4.23 -5.80 4.90
N LEU A 46 3.40 -6.11 3.91
CA LEU A 46 3.68 -5.88 2.50
C LEU A 46 3.93 -4.40 2.20
N LEU A 47 3.12 -3.50 2.76
CA LEU A 47 3.27 -2.06 2.62
C LEU A 47 4.65 -1.58 3.13
N ARG A 48 5.08 -2.06 4.30
CA ARG A 48 6.37 -1.71 4.90
C ARG A 48 7.55 -2.16 4.04
N GLU A 49 7.49 -3.38 3.50
CA GLU A 49 8.52 -3.89 2.59
C GLU A 49 8.60 -3.09 1.28
N LYS A 50 7.45 -2.70 0.71
CA LYS A 50 7.40 -1.84 -0.48
C LYS A 50 7.98 -0.45 -0.21
N GLN A 51 7.65 0.17 0.91
CA GLN A 51 8.24 1.45 1.32
C GLN A 51 9.75 1.36 1.54
N LYS A 52 10.24 0.25 2.11
CA LYS A 52 11.68 -0.01 2.28
C LYS A 52 12.39 -0.12 0.92
N LEU A 53 11.83 -0.88 -0.02
CA LEU A 53 12.33 -0.96 -1.39
C LEU A 53 12.34 0.42 -2.07
N MET A 54 11.26 1.18 -1.94
CA MET A 54 11.16 2.53 -2.50
C MET A 54 12.27 3.46 -1.99
N ARG A 55 12.56 3.45 -0.67
CA ARG A 55 13.67 4.22 -0.09
C ARG A 55 15.03 3.81 -0.67
N GLN A 56 15.26 2.51 -0.88
CA GLN A 56 16.50 2.02 -1.49
C GLN A 56 16.65 2.52 -2.94
N TYR A 57 15.57 2.50 -3.72
CA TYR A 57 15.58 3.02 -5.10
C TYR A 57 15.78 4.53 -5.14
N LEU A 58 15.13 5.30 -4.26
CA LEU A 58 15.31 6.75 -4.19
C LEU A 58 16.77 7.19 -3.92
N VAL A 59 17.55 6.38 -3.22
CA VAL A 59 18.98 6.63 -3.00
C VAL A 59 19.80 6.23 -4.22
N LYS A 60 19.45 5.12 -4.88
CA LYS A 60 20.24 4.53 -5.96
C LYS A 60 19.98 5.15 -7.33
N ASP A 61 18.72 5.30 -7.70
CA ASP A 61 18.27 5.79 -9.00
C ASP A 61 16.83 6.31 -8.91
N LYS A 62 16.69 7.64 -8.88
CA LYS A 62 15.40 8.34 -8.80
C LYS A 62 14.66 8.41 -10.14
N THR A 63 15.33 8.06 -11.24
CA THR A 63 14.77 8.17 -12.60
C THR A 63 14.23 6.86 -13.13
N SER A 64 14.39 5.77 -12.36
CA SER A 64 13.89 4.46 -12.73
C SER A 64 12.36 4.47 -12.84
N PRO A 65 11.78 4.07 -13.99
CA PRO A 65 10.33 3.89 -14.15
C PRO A 65 9.74 2.87 -13.16
N TYR A 66 10.58 1.99 -12.61
CA TYR A 66 10.17 1.05 -11.57
C TYR A 66 9.77 1.77 -10.27
N LEU A 67 10.30 2.96 -10.01
CA LEU A 67 9.93 3.77 -8.85
C LEU A 67 8.46 4.22 -8.94
N ASP A 68 8.01 4.64 -10.12
CA ASP A 68 6.60 5.05 -10.34
C ASP A 68 5.65 3.88 -10.07
N GLN A 69 6.04 2.68 -10.52
CA GLN A 69 5.31 1.46 -10.24
C GLN A 69 5.27 1.15 -8.73
N LEU A 70 6.41 1.28 -8.04
CA LEU A 70 6.52 1.09 -6.59
C LEU A 70 5.64 2.07 -5.81
N VAL A 71 5.62 3.34 -6.21
CA VAL A 71 4.76 4.38 -5.62
C VAL A 71 3.28 4.01 -5.81
N SER A 72 2.90 3.65 -7.04
CA SER A 72 1.53 3.24 -7.36
C SER A 72 1.08 2.03 -6.54
N GLU A 73 1.90 0.98 -6.49
CA GLU A 73 1.61 -0.23 -5.69
C GLU A 73 1.51 0.09 -4.20
N THR A 74 2.43 0.89 -3.66
CA THR A 74 2.44 1.28 -2.24
C THR A 74 1.17 2.06 -1.87
N PHE A 75 0.78 3.03 -2.70
CA PHE A 75 -0.43 3.82 -2.47
C PHE A 75 -1.69 2.94 -2.49
N ARG A 76 -1.81 2.06 -3.49
CA ARG A 76 -2.94 1.12 -3.64
C ARG A 76 -3.07 0.15 -2.47
N ILE A 77 -1.96 -0.42 -2.00
CA ILE A 77 -1.95 -1.28 -0.81
C ILE A 77 -2.41 -0.50 0.42
N GLY A 78 -1.97 0.75 0.58
CA GLY A 78 -2.42 1.64 1.65
C GLY A 78 -3.94 1.86 1.62
N MET A 79 -4.48 2.19 0.45
CA MET A 79 -5.93 2.39 0.27
C MET A 79 -6.73 1.12 0.58
N ALA A 80 -6.26 -0.06 0.13
CA ALA A 80 -6.90 -1.33 0.45
C ALA A 80 -6.94 -1.56 1.97
N ILE A 81 -5.86 -1.30 2.69
CA ILE A 81 -5.82 -1.39 4.17
C ILE A 81 -6.84 -0.45 4.79
N THR A 82 -6.86 0.84 4.39
CA THR A 82 -7.80 1.83 4.93
C THR A 82 -9.26 1.40 4.74
N VAL A 83 -9.61 0.85 3.57
CA VAL A 83 -10.95 0.32 3.31
C VAL A 83 -11.28 -0.87 4.21
N LEU A 84 -10.34 -1.81 4.38
CA LEU A 84 -10.53 -2.99 5.24
C LEU A 84 -10.67 -2.60 6.73
N GLU A 85 -9.98 -1.55 7.16
CA GLU A 85 -10.05 -1.04 8.54
C GLU A 85 -11.26 -0.12 8.80
N GLN A 86 -12.06 0.17 7.76
CA GLN A 86 -13.23 1.07 7.84
C GLN A 86 -12.88 2.45 8.42
N GLU A 87 -11.62 2.89 8.30
CA GLU A 87 -11.21 4.23 8.74
C GLU A 87 -11.84 5.26 7.78
N SER A 88 -12.97 5.83 8.20
CA SER A 88 -13.55 7.02 7.56
C SER A 88 -12.58 8.18 7.74
N GLU A 89 -12.22 8.84 6.65
CA GLU A 89 -11.26 9.95 6.53
C GLU A 89 -9.79 9.53 6.42
N VAL A 90 -9.39 9.46 5.15
CA VAL A 90 -8.03 9.34 4.62
C VAL A 90 -7.11 10.39 5.25
N SER A 91 -6.51 10.07 6.40
CA SER A 91 -5.38 10.81 6.97
C SER A 91 -4.10 10.39 6.24
N ILE A 92 -3.88 10.99 5.05
CA ILE A 92 -2.60 10.99 4.31
C ILE A 92 -1.44 11.46 5.21
N SER A 93 -1.76 12.13 6.31
CA SER A 93 -0.85 12.67 7.32
C SER A 93 0.07 11.63 7.98
N ASN A 94 -0.35 10.38 8.20
CA ASN A 94 0.49 9.42 8.95
C ASN A 94 1.62 8.82 8.09
N ALA A 95 1.46 8.74 6.77
CA ALA A 95 2.53 8.29 5.87
C ALA A 95 3.58 9.38 5.61
N LEU A 96 3.21 10.66 5.74
CA LEU A 96 4.12 11.79 5.54
C LEU A 96 4.87 12.20 6.83
N LYS A 97 4.29 11.97 8.02
CA LYS A 97 4.90 12.35 9.31
C LYS A 97 6.11 11.51 9.72
N GLN A 98 6.33 10.33 9.14
CA GLN A 98 7.52 9.51 9.43
C GLN A 98 8.76 9.92 8.58
N GLY A 99 8.66 10.97 7.77
CA GLY A 99 9.73 11.45 6.88
C GLY A 99 10.57 12.62 7.41
N THR A 100 10.26 13.18 8.58
CA THR A 100 11.06 14.25 9.21
C THR A 100 11.70 13.74 10.49
N GLY A 101 12.72 12.89 10.33
CA GLY A 101 13.73 12.69 11.35
C GLY A 101 14.66 13.90 11.35
N GLU A 102 14.63 14.67 12.43
CA GLU A 102 15.75 15.41 13.03
C GLU A 102 16.84 15.89 12.05
N GLY A 103 16.55 16.99 11.34
CA GLY A 103 17.60 17.84 10.79
C GLY A 103 18.15 18.69 11.92
N GLY A 104 19.36 18.39 12.37
CA GLY A 104 20.02 19.06 13.49
C GLY A 104 20.07 20.57 13.34
N GLU A 105 19.78 21.26 14.45
CA GLU A 105 20.16 22.65 14.65
C GLU A 105 21.69 22.71 14.65
N LEU A 106 22.26 23.20 13.54
CA LEU A 106 23.61 23.71 13.53
C LEU A 106 23.55 25.13 14.11
N HIS A 107 24.01 25.28 15.36
CA HIS A 107 24.45 26.54 15.94
C HIS A 107 25.93 26.43 16.31
#